data_AF-A0A7J7Q1F4-F1
#
_entry.id   AF-A0A7J7Q1F4-F1
#
_cell.length_a   1.000
_cell.length_b   1.000
_cell.length_c   1.000
_cell.angle_alpha   90.00
_cell.angle_beta   90.00
_cell.angle_gamma   90.00
#
_symmetry.space_group_name_H-M   'P 1'
#
loop_
_entity.id
_entity.type
_entity.pdbx_description
1 polymer ?
#
loop_
_entity_poly.entity_id
_entity_poly.type
_entity_poly.pdbx_seq_one_letter_code
_entity_poly.pdbx_strand_id
1 'polypeptide(L)'
;MASSLLDPATAQAAAMGQYQHANQVCMQYARAYTASSSAAPLAKAAGNGVFLLLLLNVVLFVLDHVLHIKGIQGLYLNHARPQWWQWITHAFCHANFSHLSMNLFNLCVFGKMVEETEGSLGLVLIYLLTAAGAAAAAVLLQPAVVRGAVTVSLGASGAIFGLFAVSVLTRLSWDPRKLLEGLILGNFVVRQVLQEAQAQAAGGLSIGGLQVGHIAHLGGALAGVLLVWLLSKLPDPDAK
;
A
#
# COMPACT_ATOMS: atom_id res chain seq x y z
N MET A 1 60.35 20.26 -32.43
CA MET A 1 59.05 20.40 -31.74
C MET A 1 59.02 19.36 -30.63
N ALA A 2 59.25 19.78 -29.38
CA ALA A 2 59.35 18.90 -28.22
C ALA A 2 57.97 18.65 -27.62
N SER A 3 57.51 17.40 -27.67
CA SER A 3 56.31 16.93 -26.97
C SER A 3 56.72 16.57 -25.54
N SER A 4 56.35 17.41 -24.57
CA SER A 4 56.54 17.12 -23.15
C SER A 4 55.49 16.09 -22.70
N LEU A 5 55.87 14.81 -22.70
CA LEU A 5 55.13 13.77 -21.99
C LEU A 5 55.22 14.06 -20.49
N LEU A 6 54.11 14.50 -19.89
CA LEU A 6 53.98 14.64 -18.44
C LEU A 6 54.27 13.30 -17.77
N ASP A 7 55.20 13.30 -16.81
CA ASP A 7 55.54 12.13 -15.99
C ASP A 7 54.27 11.56 -15.31
N PRO A 8 54.01 10.24 -15.42
CA PRO A 8 52.84 9.58 -14.83
C PRO A 8 52.65 9.85 -13.33
N ALA A 9 53.71 10.10 -12.57
CA ALA A 9 53.60 10.47 -11.15
C ALA A 9 52.90 11.83 -10.94
N THR A 10 53.18 12.80 -11.83
CA THR A 10 52.60 14.15 -11.79
C THR A 10 51.13 14.13 -12.22
N ALA A 11 50.78 13.26 -13.19
CA ALA A 11 49.39 13.05 -13.61
C ALA A 11 48.54 12.39 -12.50
N GLN A 12 49.13 11.44 -11.76
CA GLN A 12 48.45 10.75 -10.66
C GLN A 12 48.24 11.67 -9.44
N ALA A 13 49.20 12.53 -9.13
CA ALA A 13 49.06 13.55 -8.09
C ALA A 13 47.98 14.60 -8.44
N ALA A 14 47.90 15.03 -9.70
CA ALA A 14 46.86 15.93 -10.18
C ALA A 14 45.46 15.29 -10.10
N ALA A 15 45.34 14.00 -10.47
CA ALA A 15 44.08 13.26 -10.37
C ALA A 15 43.64 13.05 -8.90
N MET A 16 44.58 12.78 -7.98
CA MET A 16 44.28 12.69 -6.54
C MET A 16 43.83 14.04 -5.96
N GLY A 17 44.46 15.15 -6.37
CA GLY A 17 44.06 16.50 -5.95
C GLY A 17 42.65 16.86 -6.43
N GLN A 18 42.33 16.51 -7.68
CA GLN A 18 40.97 16.70 -8.24
C GLN A 18 39.92 15.84 -7.53
N TYR A 19 40.26 14.60 -7.17
CA TYR A 19 39.37 13.70 -6.42
C TYR A 19 39.11 14.20 -4.99
N GLN A 20 40.16 14.67 -4.29
CA GLN A 20 40.01 15.24 -2.96
C GLN A 20 39.19 16.54 -2.98
N HIS A 21 39.37 17.37 -4.01
CA HIS A 21 38.58 18.59 -4.20
C HIS A 21 37.10 18.27 -4.48
N ALA A 22 36.81 17.29 -5.33
CA ALA A 22 35.45 16.84 -5.60
C ALA A 22 34.74 16.30 -4.35
N ASN A 23 35.46 15.53 -3.51
CA ASN A 23 34.92 15.05 -2.24
C ASN A 23 34.65 16.18 -1.24
N GLN A 24 35.51 17.20 -1.18
CA GLN A 24 35.29 18.36 -0.31
C GLN A 24 34.06 19.18 -0.72
N VAL A 25 33.88 19.40 -2.03
CA VAL A 25 32.70 20.09 -2.56
C VAL A 25 31.42 19.28 -2.31
N CYS A 26 31.45 17.97 -2.54
CA CYS A 26 30.30 17.09 -2.28
C CYS A 26 29.91 17.09 -0.79
N MET A 27 30.89 17.05 0.11
CA MET A 27 30.67 17.14 1.56
C MET A 27 30.18 18.51 2.01
N GLN A 28 30.60 19.60 1.36
CA GLN A 28 30.06 20.94 1.62
C GLN A 28 28.60 21.07 1.20
N TYR A 29 28.22 20.53 0.04
CA TYR A 29 26.82 20.48 -0.40
C TYR A 29 25.95 19.61 0.50
N ALA A 30 26.44 18.44 0.93
CA ALA A 30 25.73 17.57 1.89
C ALA A 30 25.52 18.25 3.25
N ARG A 31 26.51 19.02 3.72
CA ARG A 31 26.41 19.82 4.95
C ARG A 31 25.46 21.01 4.79
N ALA A 32 25.44 21.67 3.63
CA ALA A 32 24.51 22.77 3.36
C ALA A 32 23.05 22.27 3.25
N TYR A 33 22.83 21.09 2.67
CA TYR A 33 21.51 20.45 2.61
C TYR A 33 20.98 20.09 4.00
N THR A 34 21.83 19.50 4.85
CA THR A 34 21.49 19.15 6.24
C THR A 34 21.36 20.36 7.17
N ALA A 35 22.09 21.45 6.90
CA ALA A 35 21.95 22.71 7.65
C ALA A 35 20.72 23.53 7.23
N SER A 36 20.31 23.45 5.95
CA SER A 36 19.07 24.07 5.44
C SER A 36 17.82 23.34 5.93
N SER A 37 17.89 22.03 6.16
CA SER A 37 16.84 21.26 6.85
C SER A 37 16.88 21.48 8.39
N SER A 38 16.85 22.73 8.83
CA SER A 38 16.76 23.11 10.25
C SER A 38 15.37 22.90 10.85
N ALA A 39 14.41 22.37 10.09
CA ALA A 39 13.35 21.59 10.69
C ALA A 39 14.02 20.37 11.32
N ALA A 40 14.14 20.37 12.65
CA ALA A 40 14.47 19.19 13.44
C ALA A 40 13.86 17.97 12.76
N PRO A 41 14.57 16.83 12.62
CA PRO A 41 13.90 15.61 12.19
C PRO A 41 12.75 15.42 13.17
N LEU A 42 11.54 15.79 12.73
CA LEU A 42 10.32 15.55 13.47
C LEU A 42 10.39 14.05 13.61
N ALA A 43 10.74 13.57 14.81
CA ALA A 43 10.99 12.17 15.06
C ALA A 43 9.72 11.49 14.58
N LYS A 44 9.78 10.92 13.37
CA LYS A 44 8.60 10.45 12.66
C LYS A 44 8.10 9.34 13.54
N ALA A 45 7.04 9.63 14.29
CA ALA A 45 6.58 8.79 15.37
C ALA A 45 6.62 7.35 14.88
N ALA A 46 7.31 6.47 15.62
CA ALA A 46 7.47 5.08 15.22
C ALA A 46 6.10 4.56 14.80
N GLY A 47 5.97 4.28 13.49
CA GLY A 47 4.67 4.09 12.87
C GLY A 47 4.00 2.85 13.43
N ASN A 48 2.99 3.04 14.27
CA ASN A 48 2.25 1.94 14.91
C ASN A 48 1.00 1.55 14.11
N GLY A 49 0.72 2.22 12.99
CA GLY A 49 -0.48 2.02 12.17
C GLY A 49 -0.45 0.71 11.41
N VAL A 50 0.66 0.41 10.73
CA VAL A 50 0.83 -0.89 10.06
C VAL A 50 0.72 -2.01 11.10
N PHE A 51 1.44 -1.89 12.22
CA PHE A 51 1.40 -2.87 13.30
C PHE A 51 -0.02 -3.08 13.84
N LEU A 52 -0.78 -2.01 14.07
CA LEU A 52 -2.17 -2.08 14.53
C LEU A 52 -3.05 -2.85 13.53
N LEU A 53 -2.96 -2.52 12.25
CA LEU A 53 -3.75 -3.20 11.21
C LEU A 53 -3.36 -4.68 11.11
N LEU A 54 -2.07 -5.02 11.15
CA LEU A 54 -1.61 -6.41 11.17
C LEU A 54 -2.16 -7.16 12.38
N LEU A 55 -2.06 -6.56 13.57
CA LEU A 55 -2.54 -7.15 14.82
C LEU A 55 -4.04 -7.45 14.74
N LEU A 56 -4.86 -6.50 14.28
CA LEU A 56 -6.30 -6.68 14.15
C LEU A 56 -6.66 -7.83 13.21
N ASN A 57 -5.98 -7.93 12.05
CA ASN A 57 -6.18 -9.01 11.09
C ASN A 57 -5.82 -10.39 11.69
N VAL A 58 -4.71 -10.49 12.41
CA VAL A 58 -4.28 -11.73 13.07
C VAL A 58 -5.23 -12.11 14.20
N VAL A 59 -5.61 -11.16 15.04
CA VAL A 59 -6.52 -11.39 16.16
C VAL A 59 -7.86 -11.92 15.66
N LEU A 60 -8.49 -11.25 14.69
CA LEU A 60 -9.78 -11.73 14.17
C LEU A 60 -9.68 -13.09 13.49
N PHE A 61 -8.59 -13.37 12.77
CA PHE A 61 -8.38 -14.70 12.19
C PHE A 61 -8.25 -15.78 13.28
N VAL A 62 -7.54 -15.51 14.37
CA VAL A 62 -7.43 -16.45 15.49
C VAL A 62 -8.79 -16.65 16.17
N LEU A 63 -9.55 -15.58 16.41
CA LEU A 63 -10.90 -15.68 17.00
C LEU A 63 -11.85 -16.54 16.15
N ASP A 64 -11.76 -16.42 14.83
CA ASP A 64 -12.63 -17.10 13.86
C ASP A 64 -12.20 -18.56 13.59
N HIS A 65 -10.94 -18.78 13.22
CA HIS A 65 -10.45 -20.07 12.69
C HIS A 65 -9.77 -20.95 13.74
N VAL A 66 -9.30 -20.40 14.85
CA VAL A 66 -8.59 -21.17 15.89
C VAL A 66 -9.47 -21.36 17.12
N LEU A 67 -10.10 -20.28 17.61
CA LEU A 67 -10.94 -20.33 18.81
C LEU A 67 -12.41 -20.60 18.49
N HIS A 68 -12.82 -20.50 17.23
CA HIS A 68 -14.19 -20.75 16.76
C HIS A 68 -15.25 -19.98 17.56
N ILE A 69 -14.95 -18.71 17.87
CA ILE A 69 -15.86 -17.84 18.62
C ILE A 69 -17.12 -17.61 17.77
N LYS A 70 -18.26 -18.05 18.29
CA LYS A 70 -19.55 -17.84 17.64
C LYS A 70 -19.82 -16.34 17.50
N GLY A 71 -20.18 -15.91 16.29
CA GLY A 71 -20.52 -14.52 15.99
C GLY A 71 -19.47 -13.75 15.18
N ILE A 72 -18.22 -14.24 15.07
CA ILE A 72 -17.19 -13.57 14.24
C ILE A 72 -17.60 -13.54 12.75
N GLN A 73 -18.30 -14.57 12.28
CA GLN A 73 -18.87 -14.59 10.93
C GLN A 73 -19.88 -13.46 10.66
N GLY A 74 -20.44 -12.83 11.71
CA GLY A 74 -21.28 -11.64 11.59
C GLY A 74 -20.52 -10.38 11.16
N LEU A 75 -19.19 -10.42 11.14
CA LEU A 75 -18.30 -9.37 10.63
C LEU A 75 -18.10 -9.48 9.11
N TYR A 76 -18.46 -10.60 8.48
CA TYR A 76 -18.37 -10.75 7.05
C TYR A 76 -19.41 -9.86 6.36
N LEU A 77 -19.07 -9.31 5.21
CA LEU A 77 -19.98 -8.46 4.45
C LEU A 77 -21.07 -9.32 3.84
N ASN A 78 -22.29 -9.18 4.36
CA ASN A 78 -23.47 -9.84 3.80
C ASN A 78 -24.05 -8.97 2.67
N HIS A 79 -24.09 -9.50 1.45
CA HIS A 79 -24.56 -8.74 0.29
C HIS A 79 -26.07 -8.57 0.23
N ALA A 80 -26.83 -9.52 0.80
CA ALA A 80 -28.28 -9.46 0.79
C ALA A 80 -28.84 -8.46 1.83
N ARG A 81 -28.20 -8.37 3.00
CA ARG A 81 -28.60 -7.50 4.10
C ARG A 81 -27.37 -6.96 4.85
N PRO A 82 -26.58 -6.08 4.24
CA PRO A 82 -25.35 -5.56 4.85
C PRO A 82 -25.67 -4.76 6.12
N GLN A 83 -24.91 -5.02 7.18
CA GLN A 83 -25.00 -4.25 8.43
C GLN A 83 -23.99 -3.11 8.42
N TRP A 84 -24.25 -2.01 9.15
CA TRP A 84 -23.42 -0.80 9.09
C TRP A 84 -21.95 -1.04 9.49
N TRP A 85 -21.68 -1.96 10.42
CA TRP A 85 -20.31 -2.32 10.80
C TRP A 85 -19.58 -3.18 9.76
N GLN A 86 -20.33 -3.92 8.92
CA GLN A 86 -19.77 -4.83 7.91
C GLN A 86 -19.08 -4.10 6.76
N TRP A 87 -19.32 -2.80 6.59
CA TRP A 87 -18.62 -1.96 5.62
C TRP A 87 -17.12 -1.80 5.92
N ILE A 88 -16.75 -2.02 7.19
CA ILE A 88 -15.37 -1.92 7.67
C ILE A 88 -14.85 -3.27 8.16
N THR A 89 -15.63 -3.96 8.99
CA THR A 89 -15.16 -5.17 9.70
C THR A 89 -14.82 -6.33 8.76
N HIS A 90 -15.45 -6.39 7.58
CA HIS A 90 -15.13 -7.39 6.55
C HIS A 90 -13.66 -7.36 6.11
N ALA A 91 -13.04 -6.18 6.14
CA ALA A 91 -11.65 -5.99 5.72
C ALA A 91 -10.63 -6.58 6.71
N PHE A 92 -11.07 -7.08 7.86
CA PHE A 92 -10.20 -7.72 8.85
C PHE A 92 -10.41 -9.23 8.95
N CYS A 93 -11.40 -9.78 8.24
CA CYS A 93 -11.74 -11.20 8.25
C CYS A 93 -11.08 -11.93 7.07
N HIS A 94 -10.62 -13.17 7.27
CA HIS A 94 -9.90 -13.92 6.22
C HIS A 94 -10.41 -15.36 6.10
N ALA A 95 -10.64 -15.84 4.87
CA ALA A 95 -11.23 -17.16 4.65
C ALA A 95 -10.32 -18.34 5.04
N ASN A 96 -9.00 -18.16 4.94
CA ASN A 96 -7.99 -19.17 5.28
C ASN A 96 -6.62 -18.51 5.51
N PHE A 97 -5.66 -19.30 6.00
CA PHE A 97 -4.32 -18.82 6.33
C PHE A 97 -3.56 -18.24 5.14
N SER A 98 -3.67 -18.86 3.96
CA SER A 98 -3.01 -18.35 2.74
C SER A 98 -3.51 -16.95 2.39
N HIS A 99 -4.84 -16.75 2.41
CA HIS A 99 -5.47 -15.47 2.19
C HIS A 99 -5.02 -14.42 3.23
N LEU A 100 -4.94 -14.79 4.50
CA LEU A 100 -4.39 -13.91 5.55
C LEU A 100 -2.94 -13.55 5.26
N SER A 101 -2.06 -14.53 5.09
CA SER A 101 -0.61 -14.31 4.94
C SER A 101 -0.28 -13.38 3.77
N MET A 102 -1.01 -13.50 2.66
CA MET A 102 -0.83 -12.67 1.49
C MET A 102 -1.27 -11.22 1.73
N ASN A 103 -2.41 -11.04 2.40
CA ASN A 103 -2.89 -9.72 2.77
C ASN A 103 -2.00 -9.05 3.81
N LEU A 104 -1.48 -9.78 4.79
CA LEU A 104 -0.52 -9.24 5.76
C LEU A 104 0.77 -8.80 5.06
N PHE A 105 1.29 -9.60 4.14
CA PHE A 105 2.47 -9.24 3.35
C PHE A 105 2.23 -7.96 2.54
N ASN A 106 1.13 -7.88 1.79
CA ASN A 106 0.81 -6.70 0.98
C ASN A 106 0.51 -5.47 1.85
N LEU A 107 -0.14 -5.63 3.00
CA LEU A 107 -0.38 -4.58 3.97
C LEU A 107 0.93 -4.06 4.56
N CYS A 108 1.90 -4.93 4.86
CA CYS A 108 3.24 -4.51 5.27
C CYS A 108 3.89 -3.62 4.20
N VAL A 109 3.82 -4.02 2.93
CA VAL A 109 4.45 -3.29 1.82
C VAL A 109 3.75 -1.95 1.58
N PHE A 110 2.48 -1.97 1.16
CA PHE A 110 1.76 -0.74 0.77
C PHE A 110 1.39 0.11 1.98
N GLY A 111 1.03 -0.54 3.09
CA GLY A 111 0.75 0.17 4.33
C GLY A 111 1.97 0.93 4.83
N LYS A 112 3.18 0.35 4.74
CA LYS A 112 4.41 1.07 5.13
C LYS A 112 4.70 2.25 4.21
N MET A 113 4.51 2.09 2.90
CA MET A 113 4.70 3.18 1.94
C MET A 113 3.78 4.36 2.25
N VAL A 114 2.51 4.10 2.56
CA VAL A 114 1.51 5.13 2.92
C VAL A 114 1.76 5.68 4.32
N GLU A 115 2.09 4.87 5.32
CA GLU A 115 2.40 5.35 6.67
C GLU A 115 3.63 6.27 6.67
N GLU A 116 4.58 6.04 5.76
CA GLU A 116 5.71 6.92 5.59
C GLU A 116 5.34 8.26 4.95
N THR A 117 4.30 8.37 4.16
CA THR A 117 3.91 9.66 3.56
C THR A 117 2.85 10.37 4.41
N GLU A 118 1.85 9.63 4.89
CA GLU A 118 0.64 10.15 5.54
C GLU A 118 0.65 9.97 7.07
N GLY A 119 1.63 9.27 7.64
CA GLY A 119 1.66 8.89 9.05
C GLY A 119 0.69 7.77 9.42
N SER A 120 0.73 7.33 10.68
CA SER A 120 -0.08 6.17 11.14
C SER A 120 -1.58 6.44 11.12
N LEU A 121 -2.02 7.65 11.49
CA LEU A 121 -3.43 8.02 11.44
C LEU A 121 -3.93 8.09 9.99
N GLY A 122 -3.14 8.70 9.10
CA GLY A 122 -3.45 8.77 7.67
C GLY A 122 -3.61 7.37 7.07
N LEU A 123 -2.64 6.46 7.33
CA LEU A 123 -2.73 5.06 6.92
C LEU A 123 -4.05 4.41 7.36
N VAL A 124 -4.38 4.50 8.66
CA VAL A 124 -5.59 3.86 9.20
C VAL A 124 -6.84 4.43 8.54
N LEU A 125 -6.96 5.75 8.43
CA LEU A 125 -8.12 6.38 7.79
C LEU A 125 -8.26 5.98 6.32
N ILE A 126 -7.16 6.00 5.56
CA ILE A 126 -7.16 5.60 4.16
C ILE A 126 -7.58 4.13 4.04
N TYR A 127 -7.02 3.23 4.85
CA TYR A 127 -7.39 1.81 4.86
C TYR A 127 -8.89 1.60 5.13
N LEU A 128 -9.46 2.31 6.11
CA LEU A 128 -10.87 2.20 6.44
C LEU A 128 -11.78 2.76 5.34
N LEU A 129 -11.41 3.90 4.74
CA LEU A 129 -12.17 4.51 3.65
C LEU A 129 -12.14 3.65 2.38
N THR A 130 -10.99 3.08 2.04
CA THR A 130 -10.86 2.19 0.87
C THR A 130 -11.51 0.82 1.13
N ALA A 131 -11.52 0.33 2.37
CA ALA A 131 -12.33 -0.83 2.78
C ALA A 131 -13.83 -0.59 2.56
N ALA A 132 -14.33 0.59 2.93
CA ALA A 132 -15.73 0.96 2.71
C ALA A 132 -16.05 1.11 1.22
N GLY A 133 -15.15 1.70 0.43
CA GLY A 133 -15.29 1.80 -1.03
C GLY A 133 -15.30 0.43 -1.72
N ALA A 134 -14.45 -0.50 -1.26
CA ALA A 134 -14.45 -1.89 -1.71
C ALA A 134 -15.78 -2.60 -1.38
N ALA A 135 -16.30 -2.42 -0.15
CA ALA A 135 -17.60 -2.94 0.25
C ALA A 135 -18.75 -2.37 -0.60
N ALA A 136 -18.71 -1.07 -0.89
CA ALA A 136 -19.69 -0.40 -1.73
C ALA A 136 -19.75 -1.03 -3.12
N ALA A 137 -18.59 -1.14 -3.78
CA ALA A 137 -18.52 -1.74 -5.11
C ALA A 137 -19.00 -3.20 -5.07
N ALA A 138 -18.58 -3.98 -4.07
CA ALA A 138 -18.97 -5.37 -3.90
C ALA A 138 -20.50 -5.51 -3.80
N VAL A 139 -21.14 -4.80 -2.87
CA VAL A 139 -22.60 -4.88 -2.65
C VAL A 139 -23.40 -4.36 -3.84
N LEU A 140 -22.93 -3.31 -4.51
CA LEU A 140 -23.67 -2.69 -5.61
C LEU A 140 -23.57 -3.47 -6.93
N LEU A 141 -22.45 -4.16 -7.16
CA LEU A 141 -22.16 -4.75 -8.46
C LEU A 141 -22.07 -6.28 -8.45
N GLN A 142 -22.03 -6.93 -7.28
CA GLN A 142 -22.09 -8.39 -7.16
C GLN A 142 -23.53 -8.86 -6.86
N PRO A 143 -23.93 -10.02 -7.40
CA PRO A 143 -25.23 -10.61 -7.08
C PRO A 143 -25.29 -11.00 -5.60
N ALA A 144 -26.33 -10.56 -4.89
CA ALA A 144 -26.52 -10.85 -3.48
C ALA A 144 -26.75 -12.34 -3.15
N VAL A 145 -27.21 -13.12 -4.12
CA VAL A 145 -27.46 -14.55 -4.00
C VAL A 145 -26.94 -15.27 -5.24
N VAL A 146 -26.13 -16.31 -5.03
CA VAL A 146 -25.59 -17.16 -6.11
C VAL A 146 -25.88 -18.61 -5.76
N ARG A 147 -26.52 -19.34 -6.69
CA ARG A 147 -26.88 -20.77 -6.51
C ARG A 147 -27.66 -21.04 -5.21
N GLY A 148 -28.53 -20.11 -4.80
CA GLY A 148 -29.36 -20.23 -3.59
C GLY A 148 -28.64 -19.91 -2.27
N ALA A 149 -27.35 -19.56 -2.30
CA ALA A 149 -26.60 -19.13 -1.13
C ALA A 149 -26.40 -17.61 -1.13
N VAL A 150 -26.45 -16.98 0.05
CA VAL A 150 -26.16 -15.55 0.22
C VAL A 150 -24.67 -15.32 -0.04
N THR A 151 -24.37 -14.35 -0.90
CA THR A 151 -23.00 -13.93 -1.17
C THR A 151 -22.43 -13.20 0.04
N VAL A 152 -21.22 -13.59 0.44
CA VAL A 152 -20.46 -12.95 1.51
C VAL A 152 -19.08 -12.54 1.00
N SER A 153 -18.54 -11.45 1.53
CA SER A 153 -17.17 -11.00 1.26
C SER A 153 -16.40 -10.74 2.54
N LEU A 154 -15.12 -11.08 2.52
CA LEU A 154 -14.17 -10.82 3.60
C LEU A 154 -12.76 -10.76 3.00
N GLY A 155 -11.92 -9.90 3.57
CA GLY A 155 -10.50 -9.78 3.21
C GLY A 155 -10.03 -8.34 3.16
N ALA A 156 -8.80 -8.11 3.60
CA ALA A 156 -8.14 -6.80 3.57
C ALA A 156 -7.82 -6.29 2.16
N SER A 157 -7.84 -7.18 1.16
CA SER A 157 -7.34 -6.90 -0.19
C SER A 157 -7.99 -5.68 -0.84
N GLY A 158 -9.29 -5.45 -0.69
CA GLY A 158 -9.94 -4.24 -1.22
C GLY A 158 -9.32 -2.95 -0.66
N ALA A 159 -9.10 -2.90 0.65
CA ALA A 159 -8.46 -1.77 1.31
C ALA A 159 -7.00 -1.59 0.85
N ILE A 160 -6.27 -2.70 0.72
CA ILE A 160 -4.87 -2.74 0.28
C ILE A 160 -4.72 -2.24 -1.16
N PHE A 161 -5.63 -2.58 -2.08
CA PHE A 161 -5.63 -2.04 -3.44
C PHE A 161 -5.85 -0.52 -3.45
N GLY A 162 -6.66 -0.01 -2.51
CA GLY A 162 -6.77 1.42 -2.28
C GLY A 162 -5.48 2.05 -1.75
N LEU A 163 -4.81 1.42 -0.78
CA LEU A 163 -3.49 1.86 -0.29
C LEU A 163 -2.45 1.84 -1.40
N PHE A 164 -2.48 0.84 -2.27
CA PHE A 164 -1.63 0.77 -3.46
C PHE A 164 -1.87 1.99 -4.35
N ALA A 165 -3.13 2.28 -4.72
CA ALA A 165 -3.47 3.44 -5.54
C ALA A 165 -2.99 4.75 -4.91
N VAL A 166 -3.21 4.94 -3.61
CA VAL A 166 -2.71 6.12 -2.89
C VAL A 166 -1.19 6.18 -2.91
N SER A 167 -0.50 5.07 -2.61
CA SER A 167 0.97 5.01 -2.57
C SER A 167 1.59 5.34 -3.92
N VAL A 168 1.00 4.87 -5.03
CA VAL A 168 1.45 5.18 -6.38
C VAL A 168 1.20 6.65 -6.67
N LEU A 169 -0.02 7.16 -6.49
CA LEU A 169 -0.36 8.54 -6.85
C LEU A 169 0.38 9.59 -6.02
N THR A 170 0.66 9.31 -4.75
CA THR A 170 1.38 10.23 -3.86
C THR A 170 2.90 10.17 -4.04
N ARG A 171 3.46 9.02 -4.45
CA ARG A 171 4.90 8.87 -4.70
C ARG A 171 5.31 9.00 -6.16
N LEU A 172 4.36 9.02 -7.10
CA LEU A 172 4.64 9.17 -8.53
C LEU A 172 5.34 10.52 -8.75
N SER A 173 6.64 10.43 -8.91
CA SER A 173 7.55 11.53 -9.20
C SER A 173 8.40 11.09 -10.37
N TRP A 174 8.76 12.01 -11.25
CA TRP A 174 9.54 11.75 -12.46
C TRP A 174 11.01 11.35 -12.19
N ASP A 175 11.31 10.88 -10.98
CA ASP A 175 12.61 10.36 -10.58
C ASP A 175 12.76 8.90 -11.08
N PRO A 176 13.74 8.61 -11.95
CA PRO A 176 13.98 7.28 -12.50
C PRO A 176 14.19 6.19 -11.44
N ARG A 177 14.71 6.53 -10.25
CA ARG A 177 14.92 5.54 -9.16
C ARG A 177 13.60 5.08 -8.53
N LYS A 178 12.67 6.01 -8.33
CA LYS A 178 11.32 5.73 -7.80
C LYS A 178 10.43 5.05 -8.83
N LEU A 179 10.64 5.34 -10.11
CA LEU A 179 10.00 4.63 -11.22
C LEU A 179 10.45 3.16 -11.31
N LEU A 180 11.73 2.87 -11.06
CA LEU A 180 12.24 1.49 -11.04
C LEU A 180 11.69 0.69 -9.83
N GLU A 181 11.63 1.33 -8.66
CA GLU A 181 11.00 0.75 -7.47
C GLU A 181 9.51 0.47 -7.71
N GLY A 182 8.79 1.41 -8.33
CA GLY A 182 7.42 1.24 -8.79
C GLY A 182 7.23 0.17 -9.88
N LEU A 183 8.23 -0.08 -10.75
CA LEU A 183 8.20 -1.12 -11.77
C LEU A 183 8.44 -2.52 -11.19
N ILE A 184 9.35 -2.67 -10.23
CA ILE A 184 9.62 -3.94 -9.56
C ILE A 184 8.41 -4.33 -8.69
N LEU A 185 7.91 -3.37 -7.90
CA LEU A 185 6.68 -3.53 -7.13
C LEU A 185 5.48 -3.75 -8.05
N GLY A 186 5.43 -3.00 -9.15
CA GLY A 186 4.42 -3.12 -10.20
C GLY A 186 4.38 -4.49 -10.83
N ASN A 187 5.52 -5.13 -11.10
CA ASN A 187 5.57 -6.50 -11.63
C ASN A 187 5.08 -7.54 -10.59
N PHE A 188 5.41 -7.37 -9.31
CA PHE A 188 4.88 -8.21 -8.25
C PHE A 188 3.36 -8.08 -8.13
N VAL A 189 2.84 -6.85 -8.15
CA VAL A 189 1.40 -6.55 -8.14
C VAL A 189 0.72 -7.04 -9.40
N VAL A 190 1.31 -6.84 -10.58
CA VAL A 190 0.76 -7.34 -11.84
C VAL A 190 0.65 -8.86 -11.79
N ARG A 191 1.63 -9.57 -11.23
CA ARG A 191 1.55 -11.03 -11.05
C ARG A 191 0.49 -11.45 -10.02
N GLN A 192 0.33 -10.68 -8.95
CA GLN A 192 -0.73 -10.86 -7.96
C GLN A 192 -2.12 -10.72 -8.61
N VAL A 193 -2.32 -9.62 -9.35
CA VAL A 193 -3.51 -9.33 -10.15
C VAL A 193 -3.72 -10.38 -11.24
N LEU A 194 -2.66 -10.85 -11.90
CA LEU A 194 -2.74 -11.90 -12.93
C LEU A 194 -3.12 -13.25 -12.34
N GLN A 195 -2.61 -13.60 -11.15
CA GLN A 195 -2.97 -14.83 -10.45
C GLN A 195 -4.42 -14.79 -9.98
N GLU A 196 -4.88 -13.63 -9.49
CA GLU A 196 -6.28 -13.40 -9.17
C GLU A 196 -7.16 -13.47 -10.43
N ALA A 197 -6.72 -12.89 -11.55
CA ALA A 197 -7.41 -12.97 -12.84
C ALA A 197 -7.42 -14.39 -13.45
N GLN A 198 -6.35 -15.16 -13.26
CA GLN A 198 -6.29 -16.58 -13.66
C GLN A 198 -7.19 -17.45 -12.77
N ALA A 199 -7.28 -17.13 -11.48
CA ALA A 199 -8.25 -17.76 -10.58
C ALA A 199 -9.70 -17.47 -11.02
N GLN A 200 -9.99 -16.30 -11.62
CA GLN A 200 -11.29 -16.01 -12.27
C GLN A 200 -11.54 -16.89 -13.49
N ALA A 201 -10.56 -16.96 -14.39
CA ALA A 201 -10.68 -17.71 -15.64
C ALA A 201 -10.86 -19.21 -15.38
N ALA A 202 -10.33 -19.72 -14.25
CA ALA A 202 -10.54 -21.08 -13.77
C ALA A 202 -11.87 -21.30 -13.02
N GLY A 203 -12.77 -20.30 -13.00
CA GLY A 203 -14.11 -20.40 -12.41
C GLY A 203 -14.25 -19.78 -11.01
N GLY A 204 -13.19 -19.17 -10.47
CA GLY A 204 -13.13 -18.67 -9.10
C GLY A 204 -13.18 -19.82 -8.09
N LEU A 205 -12.32 -19.80 -7.06
CA LEU A 205 -12.49 -20.73 -5.94
C LEU A 205 -13.75 -20.32 -5.15
N SER A 206 -14.91 -20.82 -5.60
CA SER A 206 -16.16 -20.79 -4.86
C SER A 206 -16.17 -21.97 -3.89
N ILE A 207 -15.54 -21.77 -2.73
CA ILE A 207 -15.74 -22.67 -1.59
C ILE A 207 -16.97 -22.17 -0.85
N GLY A 208 -18.12 -22.83 -1.05
CA GLY A 208 -19.35 -22.53 -0.29
C GLY A 208 -20.02 -21.18 -0.59
N GLY A 209 -19.85 -20.60 -1.79
CA GLY A 209 -20.50 -19.33 -2.18
C GLY A 209 -19.69 -18.07 -1.87
N LEU A 210 -18.45 -18.20 -1.41
CA LEU A 210 -17.51 -17.10 -1.23
C LEU A 210 -16.84 -16.74 -2.56
N GLN A 211 -17.19 -15.58 -3.12
CA GLN A 211 -16.57 -15.03 -4.32
C GLN A 211 -15.59 -13.93 -3.89
N VAL A 212 -14.28 -14.16 -4.04
CA VAL A 212 -13.27 -13.13 -3.78
C VAL A 212 -13.41 -12.07 -4.88
N GLY A 213 -13.90 -10.88 -4.50
CA GLY A 213 -14.45 -9.91 -5.44
C GLY A 213 -13.40 -9.01 -6.08
N HIS A 214 -13.12 -9.24 -7.36
CA HIS A 214 -12.38 -8.31 -8.22
C HIS A 214 -13.02 -6.92 -8.27
N ILE A 215 -14.35 -6.90 -8.12
CA ILE A 215 -15.14 -5.70 -7.96
C ILE A 215 -14.76 -4.96 -6.67
N ALA A 216 -14.48 -5.69 -5.58
CA ALA A 216 -14.04 -5.11 -4.32
C ALA A 216 -12.61 -4.54 -4.44
N HIS A 217 -11.70 -5.22 -5.15
CA HIS A 217 -10.35 -4.69 -5.43
C HIS A 217 -10.40 -3.41 -6.26
N LEU A 218 -11.16 -3.42 -7.37
CA LEU A 218 -11.35 -2.24 -8.21
C LEU A 218 -12.04 -1.11 -7.46
N GLY A 219 -13.05 -1.42 -6.65
CA GLY A 219 -13.74 -0.45 -5.80
C GLY A 219 -12.82 0.20 -4.78
N GLY A 220 -11.97 -0.59 -4.14
CA GLY A 220 -10.96 -0.09 -3.21
C GLY A 220 -9.91 0.80 -3.89
N ALA A 221 -9.39 0.37 -5.04
CA ALA A 221 -8.46 1.17 -5.84
C ALA A 221 -9.09 2.50 -6.29
N LEU A 222 -10.32 2.46 -6.82
CA LEU A 222 -11.06 3.66 -7.22
C LEU A 222 -11.31 4.59 -6.04
N ALA A 223 -11.69 4.06 -4.88
CA ALA A 223 -11.83 4.86 -3.66
C ALA A 223 -10.51 5.54 -3.27
N GLY A 224 -9.37 4.85 -3.41
CA GLY A 224 -8.04 5.44 -3.21
C GLY A 224 -7.74 6.58 -4.18
N VAL A 225 -8.02 6.40 -5.48
CA VAL A 225 -7.87 7.45 -6.50
C VAL A 225 -8.75 8.66 -6.19
N LEU A 226 -10.03 8.42 -5.85
CA LEU A 226 -10.97 9.48 -5.51
C LEU A 226 -10.55 10.24 -4.26
N LEU A 227 -10.00 9.55 -3.25
CA LEU A 227 -9.50 10.17 -2.03
C LEU A 227 -8.33 11.11 -2.33
N VAL A 228 -7.34 10.66 -3.11
CA VAL A 228 -6.21 11.51 -3.53
C VAL A 228 -6.70 12.70 -4.34
N TRP A 229 -7.60 12.47 -5.30
CA TRP A 229 -8.18 13.53 -6.12
C TRP A 229 -8.91 14.57 -5.26
N LEU A 230 -9.74 14.15 -4.30
CA LEU A 230 -10.47 15.05 -3.42
C LEU A 230 -9.54 15.87 -2.52
N LEU A 231 -8.55 15.21 -1.90
CA LEU A 231 -7.57 15.88 -1.04
C LEU A 231 -6.71 16.88 -1.82
N SER A 232 -6.40 16.60 -3.08
CA SER A 232 -5.65 17.52 -3.96
C SER A 232 -6.40 18.82 -4.29
N LYS A 233 -7.71 18.89 -4.01
CA LYS A 233 -8.53 20.09 -4.21
C LYS A 233 -8.59 20.98 -2.98
N LEU A 234 -8.14 20.52 -1.82
CA LEU A 234 -8.13 21.33 -0.62
C LEU A 234 -7.05 22.41 -0.76
N PRO A 235 -7.36 23.68 -0.43
CA PRO A 235 -6.36 24.74 -0.36
C PRO A 235 -5.25 24.32 0.60
N ASP A 236 -4.00 24.59 0.23
CA ASP A 236 -2.88 24.38 1.13
C ASP A 236 -3.12 25.24 2.38
N PRO A 237 -3.24 24.64 3.58
CA PRO A 237 -3.48 25.38 4.81
C PRO A 237 -2.39 26.41 5.11
N ASP A 238 -1.21 26.27 4.50
CA ASP A 238 -0.07 27.16 4.65
C ASP A 238 0.13 28.13 3.46
N ALA A 239 -0.71 28.05 2.42
CA ALA A 239 -0.68 29.01 1.31
C ALA A 239 -1.31 30.34 1.73
N LYS A 240 -0.45 31.31 2.07
CA LYS A 240 -0.80 32.73 2.18
C LYS A 240 -1.01 33.39 0.82
#